data_AF-A0A2D5GXE3-F1
#
_entry.id   AF-A0A2D5GXE3-F1
#
_cell.length_a   1.000
_cell.length_b   1.000
_cell.length_c   1.000
_cell.angle_alpha   90.00
_cell.angle_beta   90.00
_cell.angle_gamma   90.00
#
_symmetry.space_group_name_H-M   'P 1'
#
loop_
_entity.id
_entity.type
_entity.pdbx_description
1 polymer ?
#
loop_
_entity_poly.entity_id
_entity_poly.type
_entity_poly.pdbx_seq_one_letter_code
_entity_poly.pdbx_strand_id
1 'polypeptide(L)'
;QEETFTEEVASSNPFRGMVQSITKQYPRLGGADWQVFYGDQKNNPRRGHLEFYPPDERDNPRPGSPSIEVFDRSVRGDDLRQMVFGDMLHHLSGTDPQWKKLRQQYSDTISQEQKKREYEYEVTNFGETRDIKKWWDVSRLDAHVRGYIADQWPKDEGLYSDKQKGILGEMQQLLTQPRGAK
;
A
#
# COMPACT_ATOMS: atom_id res chain seq x y z
N GLN A 1 -50.36 -20.80 0.86
CA GLN A 1 -49.04 -21.38 1.16
C GLN A 1 -48.04 -20.34 0.72
N GLU A 2 -47.38 -19.71 1.67
CA GLU A 2 -46.43 -18.61 1.45
C GLU A 2 -45.11 -19.19 0.95
N GLU A 3 -44.69 -18.76 -0.25
CA GLU A 3 -43.35 -19.02 -0.75
C GLU A 3 -42.37 -18.15 0.02
N THR A 4 -41.57 -18.81 0.85
CA THR A 4 -40.46 -18.20 1.58
C THR A 4 -39.35 -17.92 0.59
N PHE A 5 -39.25 -16.66 0.15
CA PHE A 5 -38.03 -16.13 -0.44
C PHE A 5 -36.94 -16.09 0.64
N THR A 6 -36.12 -17.13 0.71
CA THR A 6 -34.83 -17.03 1.38
C THR A 6 -33.93 -16.16 0.51
N GLU A 7 -33.84 -14.87 0.85
CA GLU A 7 -32.70 -14.03 0.47
C GLU A 7 -31.42 -14.70 0.99
N GLU A 8 -30.72 -15.42 0.12
CA GLU A 8 -29.27 -15.57 0.27
C GLU A 8 -28.67 -14.17 0.15
N VAL A 9 -28.48 -13.51 1.29
CA VAL A 9 -27.59 -12.35 1.37
C VAL A 9 -26.18 -12.88 1.16
N ALA A 10 -25.80 -13.02 -0.11
CA ALA A 10 -24.42 -13.20 -0.50
C ALA A 10 -23.65 -12.01 0.07
N SER A 11 -22.93 -12.27 1.17
CA SER A 11 -21.87 -11.42 1.72
C SER A 11 -20.73 -11.31 0.70
N SER A 12 -21.00 -10.70 -0.45
CA SER A 12 -19.98 -10.40 -1.44
C SER A 12 -19.13 -9.27 -0.88
N ASN A 13 -17.87 -9.54 -0.57
CA ASN A 13 -16.91 -8.48 -0.29
C ASN A 13 -17.01 -7.42 -1.41
N PRO A 14 -17.44 -6.17 -1.11
CA PRO A 14 -17.71 -5.16 -2.14
C PRO A 14 -16.45 -4.74 -2.89
N PHE A 15 -15.27 -5.11 -2.39
CA PHE A 15 -13.97 -4.81 -2.97
C PHE A 15 -13.43 -5.92 -3.86
N ARG A 16 -14.09 -7.09 -3.94
CA ARG A 16 -13.59 -8.23 -4.72
C ARG A 16 -13.29 -7.86 -6.17
N GLY A 17 -14.22 -7.17 -6.84
CA GLY A 17 -14.03 -6.74 -8.23
C GLY A 17 -12.85 -5.75 -8.39
N MET A 18 -12.65 -4.86 -7.41
CA MET A 18 -11.54 -3.91 -7.41
C MET A 18 -10.19 -4.61 -7.23
N VAL A 19 -10.07 -5.52 -6.26
CA VAL A 19 -8.85 -6.33 -6.04
C VAL A 19 -8.54 -7.17 -7.28
N GLN A 20 -9.54 -7.79 -7.89
CA GLN A 20 -9.38 -8.55 -9.14
C GLN A 20 -8.90 -7.64 -10.29
N SER A 21 -9.44 -6.43 -10.42
CA SER A 21 -8.99 -5.46 -11.41
C SER A 21 -7.52 -5.04 -11.20
N ILE A 22 -7.14 -4.73 -9.96
CA ILE A 22 -5.75 -4.37 -9.61
C ILE A 22 -4.80 -5.53 -9.90
N THR A 23 -5.12 -6.74 -9.43
CA THR A 23 -4.25 -7.93 -9.63
C THR A 23 -4.21 -8.41 -11.08
N LYS A 24 -5.25 -8.14 -11.89
CA LYS A 24 -5.21 -8.36 -13.34
C LYS A 24 -4.25 -7.40 -14.03
N GLN A 25 -4.21 -6.13 -13.61
CA GLN A 25 -3.26 -5.14 -14.14
C GLN A 25 -1.83 -5.40 -13.61
N TYR A 26 -1.71 -5.83 -12.37
CA TYR A 26 -0.45 -6.03 -11.66
C TYR A 26 -0.38 -7.46 -11.09
N PRO A 27 -0.13 -8.47 -11.93
CA PRO A 27 -0.13 -9.88 -11.53
C PRO A 27 0.91 -10.23 -10.45
N ARG A 28 1.92 -9.37 -10.23
CA ARG A 28 2.88 -9.55 -9.12
C ARG A 28 2.25 -9.42 -7.74
N LEU A 29 1.16 -8.64 -7.64
CA LEU A 29 0.32 -8.54 -6.45
C LEU A 29 -0.66 -9.72 -6.34
N GLY A 30 -0.79 -10.53 -7.39
CA GLY A 30 -1.53 -11.78 -7.38
C GLY A 30 -0.87 -12.85 -6.49
N GLY A 31 -1.66 -13.86 -6.12
CA GLY A 31 -1.21 -15.00 -5.32
C GLY A 31 -1.35 -14.85 -3.80
N ALA A 32 -1.80 -13.69 -3.32
CA ALA A 32 -2.24 -13.50 -1.95
C ALA A 32 -3.78 -13.45 -1.87
N ASP A 33 -4.34 -13.99 -0.79
CA ASP A 33 -5.78 -13.92 -0.51
C ASP A 33 -6.14 -12.55 0.12
N TRP A 34 -6.10 -11.51 -0.70
CA TRP A 34 -6.31 -10.13 -0.26
C TRP A 34 -7.69 -9.92 0.37
N GLN A 35 -7.71 -9.39 1.60
CA GLN A 35 -8.93 -9.07 2.31
C GLN A 35 -9.08 -7.55 2.49
N VAL A 36 -9.81 -6.90 1.57
CA VAL A 36 -10.18 -5.49 1.72
C VAL A 36 -11.56 -5.40 2.35
N PHE A 37 -11.77 -4.52 3.32
CA PHE A 37 -13.04 -4.37 4.05
C PHE A 37 -13.20 -2.96 4.63
N TYR A 38 -14.43 -2.57 4.99
CA TYR A 38 -14.63 -1.34 5.75
C TYR A 38 -14.39 -1.59 7.23
N GLY A 39 -13.61 -0.70 7.85
CA GLY A 39 -13.41 -0.65 9.29
C GLY A 39 -14.57 -0.01 10.06
N ASP A 40 -14.49 -0.10 11.38
CA ASP A 40 -15.38 0.64 12.28
C ASP A 40 -14.89 2.09 12.45
N GLN A 41 -15.66 3.04 11.93
CA GLN A 41 -15.33 4.47 11.99
C GLN A 41 -15.23 5.02 13.41
N LYS A 42 -15.92 4.40 14.38
CA LYS A 42 -15.98 4.91 15.77
C LYS A 42 -14.67 4.71 16.53
N ASN A 43 -13.81 3.80 16.07
CA ASN A 43 -12.59 3.40 16.74
C ASN A 43 -11.34 3.72 15.93
N ASN A 44 -11.40 4.69 15.00
CA ASN A 44 -10.23 5.08 14.22
C ASN A 44 -9.48 6.26 14.88
N PRO A 45 -8.42 6.03 15.68
CA PRO A 45 -7.54 7.09 16.17
C PRO A 45 -6.62 7.64 15.06
N ARG A 46 -6.59 7.03 13.87
CA ARG A 46 -5.65 7.34 12.79
C ARG A 46 -6.30 8.26 11.75
N ARG A 47 -5.61 9.34 11.40
CA ARG A 47 -6.08 10.36 10.44
C ARG A 47 -6.03 9.92 8.95
N GLY A 48 -5.88 8.61 8.68
CA GLY A 48 -5.74 8.06 7.32
C GLY A 48 -7.05 7.55 6.72
N HIS A 49 -7.11 7.43 5.40
CA HIS A 49 -8.27 6.89 4.68
C HIS A 49 -8.38 5.36 4.78
N LEU A 50 -7.24 4.67 4.81
CA LEU A 50 -7.13 3.22 4.90
C LEU A 50 -5.80 2.80 5.54
N GLU A 51 -5.71 1.53 5.94
CA GLU A 51 -4.51 0.91 6.53
C GLU A 51 -4.33 -0.52 6.02
N PHE A 52 -3.09 -0.86 5.67
CA PHE A 52 -2.65 -2.22 5.39
C PHE A 52 -2.16 -2.94 6.66
N TYR A 53 -2.54 -4.21 6.80
CA TYR A 53 -2.02 -5.12 7.81
C TYR A 53 -1.37 -6.35 7.16
N PRO A 54 -0.10 -6.68 7.47
CA PRO A 54 0.52 -7.95 7.11
C PRO A 54 -0.24 -9.17 7.68
N PRO A 55 -0.16 -10.35 7.03
CA PRO A 55 -0.87 -11.55 7.46
C PRO A 55 -0.56 -12.00 8.90
N ASP A 56 0.67 -11.73 9.35
CA ASP A 56 1.25 -12.15 10.63
C ASP A 56 1.23 -11.06 11.72
N GLU A 57 0.68 -9.87 11.41
CA GLU A 57 0.55 -8.81 12.40
C GLU A 57 -0.51 -9.17 13.45
N ARG A 58 -0.14 -9.07 14.74
CA ARG A 58 -1.02 -9.40 15.87
C ARG A 58 -2.35 -8.64 15.83
N ASP A 59 -2.29 -7.38 15.40
CA ASP A 59 -3.43 -6.46 15.41
C ASP A 59 -4.18 -6.46 14.06
N ASN A 60 -3.81 -7.36 13.12
CA ASN A 60 -4.54 -7.54 11.86
C ASN A 60 -5.96 -8.08 12.15
N PRO A 61 -7.03 -7.36 11.76
CA PRO A 61 -8.42 -7.81 12.00
C PRO A 61 -8.80 -9.08 11.23
N ARG A 62 -7.99 -9.47 10.24
CA ARG A 62 -8.16 -10.67 9.40
C ARG A 62 -6.84 -11.44 9.33
N PRO A 63 -6.42 -12.09 10.44
CA PRO A 63 -5.13 -12.75 10.52
C PRO A 63 -5.01 -13.89 9.50
N GLY A 64 -3.77 -14.14 9.05
CA GLY A 64 -3.47 -15.16 8.04
C GLY A 64 -3.64 -14.69 6.59
N SER A 65 -4.19 -13.50 6.36
CA SER A 65 -4.33 -12.88 5.04
C SER A 65 -3.85 -11.43 5.06
N PRO A 66 -3.20 -10.93 3.98
CA PRO A 66 -2.88 -9.51 3.89
C PRO A 66 -4.20 -8.74 3.74
N SER A 67 -4.41 -7.77 4.64
CA SER A 67 -5.70 -7.11 4.74
C SER A 67 -5.56 -5.60 4.62
N ILE A 68 -6.59 -4.95 4.09
CA ILE A 68 -6.68 -3.49 4.00
C ILE A 68 -8.01 -3.06 4.58
N GLU A 69 -7.95 -2.25 5.62
CA GLU A 69 -9.11 -1.67 6.28
C GLU A 69 -9.35 -0.26 5.73
N VAL A 70 -10.52 -0.03 5.16
CA VAL A 70 -10.96 1.28 4.66
C VAL A 70 -11.78 1.97 5.74
N PHE A 71 -11.26 3.06 6.29
CA PHE A 71 -11.94 3.84 7.33
C PHE A 71 -12.82 4.95 6.73
N ASP A 72 -12.30 5.60 5.68
CA ASP A 72 -12.97 6.72 5.07
C ASP A 72 -13.93 6.26 3.98
N ARG A 73 -15.23 6.34 4.30
CA ARG A 73 -16.33 5.98 3.40
C ARG A 73 -16.65 7.10 2.40
N SER A 74 -15.97 8.23 2.43
CA SER A 74 -16.11 9.26 1.40
C SER A 74 -15.23 8.98 0.17
N VAL A 75 -14.11 8.25 0.34
CA VAL A 75 -13.22 7.86 -0.77
C VAL A 75 -13.86 6.73 -1.57
N ARG A 76 -13.99 6.91 -2.88
CA ARG A 76 -14.74 6.04 -3.80
C ARG A 76 -14.06 5.98 -5.17
N GLY A 77 -14.55 5.07 -6.03
CA GLY A 77 -14.15 5.00 -7.43
C GLY A 77 -12.66 4.80 -7.62
N ASP A 78 -12.07 5.55 -8.55
CA ASP A 78 -10.66 5.42 -8.92
C ASP A 78 -9.72 5.87 -7.81
N ASP A 79 -10.09 6.87 -6.99
CA ASP A 79 -9.27 7.30 -5.85
C ASP A 79 -9.10 6.16 -4.84
N LEU A 80 -10.21 5.51 -4.49
CA LEU A 80 -10.17 4.36 -3.59
C LEU A 80 -9.33 3.22 -4.19
N ARG A 81 -9.52 2.95 -5.48
CA ARG A 81 -8.75 1.93 -6.20
C ARG A 81 -7.24 2.22 -6.17
N GLN A 82 -6.84 3.48 -6.38
CA GLN A 82 -5.44 3.90 -6.34
C GLN A 82 -4.86 3.81 -4.92
N MET A 83 -5.61 4.22 -3.91
CA MET A 83 -5.16 4.09 -2.51
C MET A 83 -4.98 2.62 -2.12
N VAL A 84 -5.95 1.75 -2.44
CA VAL A 84 -5.85 0.30 -2.18
C VAL A 84 -4.67 -0.29 -2.95
N PHE A 85 -4.49 0.06 -4.22
CA PHE A 85 -3.31 -0.37 -4.99
C PHE A 85 -1.99 0.05 -4.31
N GLY A 86 -1.89 1.31 -3.86
CA GLY A 86 -0.73 1.80 -3.13
C GLY A 86 -0.44 0.99 -1.87
N ASP A 87 -1.46 0.69 -1.08
CA ASP A 87 -1.30 -0.09 0.15
C ASP A 87 -0.98 -1.56 -0.09
N MET A 88 -1.46 -2.14 -1.20
CA MET A 88 -1.07 -3.49 -1.60
C MET A 88 0.45 -3.60 -1.87
N LEU A 89 1.14 -2.50 -2.19
CA LEU A 89 2.60 -2.52 -2.41
C LEU A 89 3.38 -2.85 -1.12
N HIS A 90 2.84 -2.55 0.07
CA HIS A 90 3.51 -2.89 1.34
C HIS A 90 3.80 -4.37 1.47
N HIS A 91 2.87 -5.21 1.02
CA HIS A 91 3.02 -6.66 1.09
C HIS A 91 4.25 -7.16 0.31
N LEU A 92 4.62 -6.49 -0.78
CA LEU A 92 5.78 -6.88 -1.59
C LEU A 92 7.10 -6.67 -0.84
N SER A 93 7.19 -5.67 0.04
CA SER A 93 8.40 -5.40 0.84
C SER A 93 8.78 -6.57 1.76
N GLY A 94 7.78 -7.33 2.23
CA GLY A 94 7.98 -8.53 3.04
C GLY A 94 8.07 -9.84 2.26
N THR A 95 7.53 -9.90 1.03
CA THR A 95 7.29 -11.18 0.34
C THR A 95 8.00 -11.34 -1.01
N ASP A 96 8.45 -10.25 -1.63
CA ASP A 96 9.06 -10.28 -2.96
C ASP A 96 10.52 -9.80 -2.92
N PRO A 97 11.50 -10.70 -3.16
CA PRO A 97 12.91 -10.35 -3.10
C PRO A 97 13.35 -9.40 -4.22
N GLN A 98 12.72 -9.45 -5.40
CA GLN A 98 13.06 -8.53 -6.51
C GLN A 98 12.55 -7.11 -6.19
N TRP A 99 11.32 -7.01 -5.66
CA TRP A 99 10.79 -5.74 -5.17
C TRP A 99 11.67 -5.16 -4.07
N LYS A 100 12.03 -5.96 -3.06
CA LYS A 100 12.89 -5.54 -1.95
C LYS A 100 14.25 -5.02 -2.44
N LYS A 101 14.84 -5.67 -3.45
CA LYS A 101 16.10 -5.24 -4.06
C LYS A 101 15.96 -3.88 -4.74
N LEU A 102 14.96 -3.69 -5.59
CA LEU A 102 14.72 -2.41 -6.27
C LEU A 102 14.39 -1.29 -5.27
N ARG A 103 13.57 -1.59 -4.26
CA ARG A 103 13.25 -0.66 -3.17
C ARG A 103 14.50 -0.22 -2.40
N GLN A 104 15.42 -1.15 -2.13
CA GLN A 104 16.71 -0.80 -1.52
C GLN A 104 17.56 0.07 -2.45
N GLN A 105 17.67 -0.30 -3.73
CA GLN A 105 18.40 0.50 -4.72
C GLN A 105 17.86 1.93 -4.83
N TYR A 106 16.53 2.09 -4.77
CA TYR A 106 15.90 3.40 -4.70
C TYR A 106 16.30 4.15 -3.42
N SER A 107 16.20 3.51 -2.25
CA SER A 107 16.60 4.08 -0.95
C SER A 107 18.06 4.56 -0.95
N ASP A 108 18.95 3.85 -1.64
CA ASP A 108 20.37 4.17 -1.74
C ASP A 108 20.64 5.39 -2.63
N THR A 109 19.67 5.81 -3.47
CA THR A 109 19.77 7.07 -4.22
C THR A 109 19.51 8.30 -3.35
N ILE A 110 18.88 8.12 -2.20
CA ILE A 110 18.50 9.22 -1.33
C ILE A 110 19.62 9.47 -0.32
N SER A 111 20.16 10.69 -0.31
CA SER A 111 21.28 11.06 0.56
C SER A 111 20.87 11.04 2.03
N GLN A 112 21.84 10.85 2.93
CA GLN A 112 21.57 10.86 4.37
C GLN A 112 21.06 12.23 4.84
N GLU A 113 21.54 13.31 4.23
CA GLU A 113 21.09 14.67 4.50
C GLU A 113 19.63 14.86 4.11
N GLN A 114 19.19 14.29 2.97
CA GLN A 114 17.78 14.32 2.59
C GLN A 114 16.92 13.52 3.58
N LYS A 115 17.33 12.30 3.95
CA LYS A 115 16.64 11.49 4.96
C LYS A 115 16.49 12.25 6.27
N LYS A 116 17.56 12.93 6.71
CA LYS A 116 17.58 13.72 7.93
C LYS A 116 16.62 14.91 7.87
N ARG A 117 16.62 15.68 6.77
CA ARG A 117 15.70 16.83 6.61
C ARG A 117 14.24 16.41 6.66
N GLU A 118 13.89 15.32 5.96
CA GLU A 118 12.51 14.82 5.95
C GLU A 118 12.11 14.29 7.34
N TYR A 119 13.03 13.65 8.07
CA TYR A 119 12.80 13.20 9.45
C TYR A 119 12.63 14.38 10.42
N GLU A 120 13.48 15.40 10.34
CA GLU A 120 13.37 16.62 11.16
C GLU A 120 12.02 17.33 10.94
N TYR A 121 11.53 17.34 9.70
CA TYR A 121 10.19 17.84 9.38
C TYR A 121 9.10 17.00 10.07
N GLU A 122 9.17 15.67 10.00
CA GLU A 122 8.19 14.80 10.67
C GLU A 122 8.20 14.92 12.20
N VAL A 123 9.38 14.99 12.82
CA VAL A 123 9.52 15.22 14.26
C VAL A 123 8.86 16.54 14.65
N THR A 124 9.12 17.61 13.88
CA THR A 124 8.63 18.95 14.19
C THR A 124 7.12 19.09 13.99
N ASN A 125 6.57 18.52 12.92
CA ASN A 125 5.18 18.78 12.51
C ASN A 125 4.19 17.71 12.97
N PHE A 126 4.66 16.48 13.21
CA PHE A 126 3.80 15.33 13.50
C PHE A 126 4.23 14.56 14.76
N GLY A 127 5.32 14.97 15.41
CA GLY A 127 5.75 14.38 16.68
C GLY A 127 6.31 12.96 16.53
N GLU A 128 6.95 12.66 15.40
CA GLU A 128 7.65 11.39 15.21
C GLU A 128 8.68 11.14 16.32
N THR A 129 8.75 9.90 16.83
CA THR A 129 9.63 9.51 17.94
C THR A 129 10.47 8.27 17.64
N ARG A 130 10.17 7.54 16.55
CA ARG A 130 10.93 6.37 16.11
C ARG A 130 12.31 6.79 15.62
N ASP A 131 13.30 5.92 15.79
CA ASP A 131 14.62 6.11 15.17
C ASP A 131 14.50 6.38 13.65
N ILE A 132 15.34 7.30 13.14
CA ILE A 132 15.31 7.74 11.74
C ILE A 132 15.41 6.58 10.76
N LYS A 133 16.23 5.57 11.04
CA LYS A 133 16.38 4.41 10.13
C LYS A 133 15.09 3.61 10.10
N LYS A 134 14.45 3.40 11.26
CA LYS A 134 13.17 2.69 11.34
C LYS A 134 12.07 3.47 10.65
N TRP A 135 11.89 4.76 10.97
CA TRP A 135 10.90 5.62 10.33
C TRP A 135 11.08 5.68 8.81
N TRP A 136 12.34 5.81 8.35
CA TRP A 136 12.66 5.84 6.94
C TRP A 136 12.23 4.54 6.26
N ASP A 137 12.66 3.40 6.80
CA ASP A 137 12.43 2.10 6.18
C ASP A 137 10.99 1.63 6.25
N VAL A 138 10.19 1.98 7.26
CA VAL A 138 8.81 1.46 7.37
C VAL A 138 7.73 2.47 6.98
N SER A 139 8.08 3.75 6.82
CA SER A 139 7.09 4.79 6.52
C SER A 139 7.51 5.63 5.33
N ARG A 140 8.64 6.35 5.42
CA ARG A 140 8.94 7.37 4.42
C ARG A 140 9.31 6.79 3.06
N LEU A 141 10.09 5.72 3.05
CA LEU A 141 10.48 5.04 1.82
C LEU A 141 9.27 4.46 1.08
N ASP A 142 8.30 3.89 1.80
CA ASP A 142 7.05 3.43 1.20
C ASP A 142 6.23 4.60 0.64
N ALA A 143 6.17 5.73 1.36
CA ALA A 143 5.49 6.92 0.87
C ALA A 143 6.08 7.45 -0.44
N HIS A 144 7.42 7.48 -0.58
CA HIS A 144 8.08 7.83 -1.84
C HIS A 144 7.72 6.88 -2.98
N VAL A 145 7.78 5.56 -2.74
CA VAL A 145 7.48 4.55 -3.76
C VAL A 145 6.02 4.64 -4.21
N ARG A 146 5.07 4.72 -3.27
CA ARG A 146 3.63 4.87 -3.58
C ARG A 146 3.33 6.23 -4.23
N GLY A 147 3.98 7.29 -3.78
CA GLY A 147 3.87 8.64 -4.34
C GLY A 147 4.04 8.65 -5.86
N TYR A 148 5.05 7.93 -6.35
CA TYR A 148 5.29 7.78 -7.78
C TYR A 148 4.43 6.72 -8.45
N ILE A 149 4.43 5.49 -7.93
CA ILE A 149 3.85 4.32 -8.62
C ILE A 149 2.32 4.35 -8.59
N ALA A 150 1.73 4.79 -7.48
CA ALA A 150 0.28 4.87 -7.29
C ALA A 150 -0.26 6.30 -7.49
N ASP A 151 0.55 7.20 -8.06
CA ASP A 151 0.17 8.58 -8.40
C ASP A 151 -0.39 9.39 -7.21
N GLN A 152 0.07 9.09 -5.99
CA GLN A 152 -0.43 9.74 -4.77
C GLN A 152 0.15 11.15 -4.58
N TRP A 153 1.28 11.47 -5.21
CA TRP A 153 1.92 12.78 -5.15
C TRP A 153 1.96 13.42 -6.54
N PRO A 154 1.86 14.76 -6.65
CA PRO A 154 2.06 15.45 -7.91
C PRO A 154 3.36 15.00 -8.56
N LYS A 155 3.35 14.71 -9.87
CA LYS A 155 4.56 14.36 -10.63
C LYS A 155 5.39 15.59 -11.02
N ASP A 156 5.29 16.65 -10.23
CA ASP A 156 5.92 17.94 -10.49
C ASP A 156 7.44 17.77 -10.71
N GLU A 157 7.98 18.62 -11.58
CA GLU A 157 9.39 18.63 -11.90
C GLU A 157 10.22 18.88 -10.63
N GLY A 158 11.03 17.89 -10.22
CA GLY A 158 12.04 18.04 -9.17
C GLY A 158 11.87 17.14 -7.95
N LEU A 159 10.73 16.47 -7.76
CA LEU A 159 10.56 15.53 -6.62
C LEU A 159 11.42 14.27 -6.74
N TYR A 160 11.63 13.80 -7.97
CA TYR A 160 12.44 12.64 -8.28
C TYR A 160 13.51 13.00 -9.31
N SER A 161 14.75 12.61 -9.04
CA SER A 161 15.84 12.61 -10.02
C SER A 161 15.61 11.58 -11.13
N ASP A 162 16.30 11.71 -12.26
CA ASP A 162 16.13 10.75 -13.37
C ASP A 162 16.58 9.34 -13.00
N LYS A 163 17.61 9.21 -12.15
CA LYS A 163 18.02 7.91 -11.58
C LYS A 163 16.90 7.28 -10.75
N GLN A 164 16.24 8.09 -9.92
CA GLN A 164 15.10 7.65 -9.10
C GLN A 164 13.92 7.21 -9.97
N LYS A 165 13.56 8.01 -10.99
CA LYS A 165 12.52 7.67 -11.97
C LYS A 165 12.82 6.36 -12.69
N GLY A 166 14.07 6.13 -13.08
CA GLY A 166 14.50 4.87 -13.70
C GLY A 166 14.21 3.66 -12.82
N ILE A 167 14.63 3.69 -11.55
CA ILE A 167 14.40 2.58 -10.60
C ILE A 167 12.90 2.40 -10.31
N LEU A 168 12.16 3.49 -10.11
CA LEU A 168 10.71 3.44 -9.88
C LEU A 168 9.95 2.90 -11.10
N GLY A 169 10.43 3.22 -12.31
CA GLY A 169 9.94 2.64 -13.57
C GLY A 169 10.20 1.13 -13.66
N GLU A 170 11.38 0.66 -13.25
CA GLU A 170 11.67 -0.77 -13.14
C GLU A 170 10.77 -1.46 -12.11
N MET A 171 10.52 -0.82 -10.95
CA MET A 171 9.57 -1.31 -9.95
C MET A 171 8.16 -1.43 -10.53
N GLN A 172 7.70 -0.42 -11.27
CA GLN A 172 6.39 -0.45 -11.91
C GLN A 172 6.31 -1.53 -13.00
N GLN A 173 7.37 -1.72 -13.79
CA GLN A 173 7.44 -2.79 -14.77
C GLN A 173 7.41 -4.17 -14.10
N LEU A 174 8.11 -4.35 -12.99
CA LEU A 174 8.11 -5.58 -12.21
C LEU A 174 6.68 -6.00 -11.78
N LEU A 175 5.83 -5.03 -11.44
CA LEU A 175 4.44 -5.30 -11.04
C LEU A 175 3.61 -5.96 -12.15
N THR A 176 3.95 -5.73 -13.41
CA THR A 176 3.26 -6.28 -14.59
C THR A 176 3.64 -7.74 -14.89
N GLN A 177 4.64 -8.28 -14.20
CA GLN A 177 5.11 -9.65 -14.36
C GLN A 177 4.53 -10.52 -13.23
N PRO A 178 4.11 -11.78 -13.49
CA PRO A 178 3.74 -12.68 -12.42
C PRO A 178 4.94 -12.95 -11.50
N ARG A 179 4.68 -13.36 -10.25
CA ARG A 179 5.75 -13.89 -9.40
C ARG A 179 6.26 -15.16 -10.07
N GLY A 180 7.58 -15.26 -10.29
CA GLY A 180 8.19 -16.50 -10.78
C GLY A 180 7.79 -17.64 -9.85
N ALA A 181 7.23 -18.71 -10.40
CA ALA A 181 6.91 -19.91 -9.64
C ALA A 181 8.19 -20.38 -8.93
N LYS A 182 8.12 -20.57 -7.62
CA LYS A 182 9.14 -21.30 -6.87
C LYS A 182 8.91 -22.79 -7.05
#